data_AF-A0A0N4ZRI1-F1
#
_entry.id   AF-A0A0N4ZRI1-F1
#
_cell.length_a   1.000
_cell.length_b   1.000
_cell.length_c   1.000
_cell.angle_alpha   90.00
_cell.angle_beta   90.00
_cell.angle_gamma   90.00
#
_symmetry.space_group_name_H-M   'P 1'
#
loop_
_entity.id
_entity.type
_entity.pdbx_description
1 polymer ?
#
loop_
_entity_poly.entity_id
_entity_poly.type
_entity_poly.pdbx_seq_one_letter_code
_entity_poly.pdbx_strand_id
1 'polypeptide(L)'
;MNSLNPFIEENNIEAFKDETGLMKLFNENMFYGDDNTGNIFNFTDNDVKNIIKDGKYDFITADGSINTVKCQDSQEKIVFPLIEKEVAIALECLNENGIFIIKMYTFFEEETQQLLRKLCKSFEKIFVVKPCFSKSSNSEVYVVLQNYLKRINCINEEYFIANIIKCSELFASYQIEAIQTNIDAFNNNLLDSKVIKSIFNTIKKEVINDYFEKRMKTISNAD
;
A
#
# COMPACT_ATOMS: atom_id res chain seq x y z
N MET A 1 -16.50 14.37 -8.96
CA MET A 1 -15.02 14.51 -8.98
C MET A 1 -14.41 13.31 -8.25
N ASN A 2 -13.19 12.86 -8.55
CA ASN A 2 -12.53 11.76 -7.82
C ASN A 2 -11.35 12.33 -7.02
N SER A 3 -11.64 13.04 -5.93
CA SER A 3 -10.62 13.53 -5.01
C SER A 3 -10.23 12.45 -3.99
N LEU A 4 -9.00 12.54 -3.50
CA LEU A 4 -8.49 11.80 -2.35
C LEU A 4 -8.77 12.50 -1.02
N ASN A 5 -9.33 13.72 -1.04
CA ASN A 5 -9.88 14.38 0.13
C ASN A 5 -11.30 13.83 0.38
N PRO A 6 -11.53 13.05 1.44
CA PRO A 6 -12.82 12.41 1.70
C PRO A 6 -13.92 13.40 2.10
N PHE A 7 -13.59 14.67 2.33
CA PHE A 7 -14.51 15.71 2.81
C PHE A 7 -15.08 16.60 1.70
N ILE A 8 -14.73 16.36 0.43
CA ILE A 8 -15.33 17.06 -0.71
C ILE A 8 -16.71 16.46 -0.99
N GLU A 9 -17.76 17.30 -0.96
CA GLU A 9 -19.16 16.87 -1.14
C GLU A 9 -19.45 16.38 -2.56
N GLU A 10 -18.80 16.96 -3.58
CA GLU A 10 -18.97 16.63 -4.99
C GLU A 10 -18.16 15.37 -5.43
N ASN A 11 -17.62 14.64 -4.46
CA ASN A 11 -16.95 13.38 -4.74
C ASN A 11 -17.94 12.34 -5.27
N ASN A 12 -17.48 11.56 -6.25
CA ASN A 12 -18.26 10.44 -6.75
C ASN A 12 -18.41 9.37 -5.66
N ILE A 13 -19.41 8.51 -5.81
CA ILE A 13 -19.70 7.41 -4.85
C ILE A 13 -18.51 6.45 -4.70
N GLU A 14 -17.68 6.32 -5.73
CA GLU A 14 -16.48 5.47 -5.78
C GLU A 14 -15.20 6.20 -5.34
N ALA A 15 -15.28 7.48 -4.95
CA ALA A 15 -14.14 8.22 -4.44
C ALA A 15 -13.66 7.64 -3.09
N PHE A 16 -12.46 8.05 -2.70
CA PHE A 16 -11.86 7.64 -1.43
C PHE A 16 -12.69 8.14 -0.25
N LYS A 17 -12.90 7.26 0.74
CA LYS A 17 -13.74 7.53 1.91
C LYS A 17 -12.96 7.30 3.19
N ASP A 18 -13.26 8.13 4.18
CA ASP A 18 -12.81 7.92 5.56
C ASP A 18 -13.68 6.85 6.24
N GLU A 19 -13.46 5.58 5.89
CA GLU A 19 -14.25 4.48 6.42
C GLU A 19 -14.04 4.25 7.92
N THR A 20 -12.86 4.59 8.44
CA THR A 20 -12.47 4.35 9.84
C THR A 20 -12.69 5.57 10.74
N GLY A 21 -12.87 6.76 10.16
CA GLY A 21 -12.97 8.02 10.89
C GLY A 21 -11.62 8.58 11.33
N LEU A 22 -10.50 7.95 10.98
CA LEU A 22 -9.16 8.38 11.36
C LEU A 22 -8.83 9.74 10.74
N MET A 23 -9.21 9.96 9.49
CA MET A 23 -8.88 11.23 8.81
C MET A 23 -9.67 12.39 9.40
N LYS A 24 -10.92 12.14 9.79
CA LYS A 24 -11.75 13.11 10.48
C LYS A 24 -11.19 13.43 11.87
N LEU A 25 -10.70 12.42 12.58
CA LEU A 25 -10.12 12.58 13.91
C LEU A 25 -8.84 13.43 13.89
N PHE A 26 -7.98 13.23 12.89
CA PHE A 26 -6.70 13.94 12.74
C PHE A 26 -6.74 14.98 11.60
N ASN A 27 -7.90 15.59 11.35
CA ASN A 27 -8.09 16.47 10.18
C ASN A 27 -7.12 17.66 10.15
N GLU A 28 -6.71 18.17 11.31
CA GLU A 28 -5.71 19.25 11.41
C GLU A 28 -4.30 18.86 10.96
N ASN A 29 -4.01 17.54 10.94
CA ASN A 29 -2.75 16.99 10.43
C ASN A 29 -2.83 16.59 8.96
N MET A 30 -4.00 16.74 8.32
CA MET A 30 -4.19 16.37 6.93
C MET A 30 -3.87 17.53 6.00
N PHE A 31 -3.12 17.22 4.94
CA PHE A 31 -2.77 18.17 3.90
C PHE A 31 -3.16 17.61 2.54
N TYR A 32 -4.03 18.34 1.83
CA TYR A 32 -4.63 17.90 0.56
C TYR A 32 -4.11 18.68 -0.65
N GLY A 33 -3.04 19.46 -0.49
CA GLY A 33 -2.52 20.36 -1.53
C GLY A 33 -3.36 21.63 -1.69
N ASP A 34 -2.81 22.62 -2.41
CA ASP A 34 -3.46 23.90 -2.67
C ASP A 34 -4.78 23.76 -3.47
N ASP A 35 -4.90 22.71 -4.30
CA ASP A 35 -6.14 22.38 -5.04
C ASP A 35 -7.17 21.61 -4.19
N ASN A 36 -6.81 21.31 -2.94
CA ASN A 36 -7.59 20.58 -1.94
C ASN A 36 -8.01 19.16 -2.35
N THR A 37 -7.45 18.60 -3.43
CA THR A 37 -7.88 17.32 -3.98
C THR A 37 -7.20 16.11 -3.36
N GLY A 38 -6.07 16.31 -2.66
CA GLY A 38 -5.19 15.25 -2.18
C GLY A 38 -4.44 14.52 -3.29
N ASN A 39 -4.57 14.95 -4.54
CA ASN A 39 -3.85 14.34 -5.65
C ASN A 39 -2.40 14.80 -5.69
N ILE A 40 -1.49 13.95 -5.21
CA ILE A 40 -0.06 14.29 -5.13
C ILE A 40 0.60 14.56 -6.48
N PHE A 41 0.00 14.14 -7.60
CA PHE A 41 0.49 14.52 -8.94
C PHE A 41 0.41 16.03 -9.18
N ASN A 42 -0.51 16.71 -8.50
CA ASN A 42 -0.69 18.16 -8.60
C ASN A 42 0.17 18.93 -7.59
N PHE A 43 0.86 18.24 -6.67
CA PHE A 43 1.67 18.90 -5.65
C PHE A 43 2.86 19.61 -6.29
N THR A 44 2.96 20.90 -5.97
CA THR A 44 4.03 21.82 -6.33
C THR A 44 5.12 21.86 -5.26
N ASP A 45 6.25 22.51 -5.56
CA ASP A 45 7.30 22.76 -4.57
C ASP A 45 6.78 23.58 -3.37
N ASN A 46 5.74 24.39 -3.56
CA ASN A 46 5.13 25.16 -2.47
C ASN A 46 4.34 24.25 -1.52
N ASP A 47 3.60 23.29 -2.07
CA ASP A 47 2.91 22.26 -1.28
C ASP A 47 3.90 21.47 -0.42
N VAL A 48 5.03 21.05 -1.00
CA VAL A 48 6.07 20.32 -0.24
C VAL A 48 6.69 21.20 0.84
N LYS A 49 6.98 22.48 0.55
CA LYS A 49 7.46 23.45 1.56
C LYS A 49 6.48 23.64 2.70
N ASN A 50 5.18 23.66 2.41
CA ASN A 50 4.13 23.77 3.41
C ASN A 50 4.08 22.53 4.31
N ILE A 51 4.26 21.34 3.74
CA ILE A 51 4.33 20.08 4.50
C ILE A 51 5.49 20.12 5.50
N ILE A 52 6.66 20.61 5.11
CA ILE A 52 7.86 20.63 5.97
C ILE A 52 8.07 21.93 6.74
N LYS A 53 7.06 22.82 6.79
CA LYS A 53 7.20 24.17 7.38
C LYS A 53 7.64 24.14 8.85
N ASP A 54 7.21 23.12 9.58
CA ASP A 54 7.49 22.93 11.02
C ASP A 54 8.65 21.95 11.26
N GLY A 55 9.34 21.55 10.19
CA GLY A 55 10.39 20.54 10.21
C GLY A 55 10.08 19.38 9.29
N LYS A 56 11.13 18.59 9.04
CA LYS A 56 11.07 17.34 8.30
C LYS A 56 10.74 16.17 9.23
N TYR A 57 10.44 15.02 8.65
CA TYR A 57 9.99 13.83 9.37
C TYR A 57 11.08 12.78 9.51
N ASP A 58 11.11 12.08 10.63
CA ASP A 58 12.02 10.95 10.86
C ASP A 58 11.49 9.62 10.30
N PHE A 59 10.18 9.56 10.05
CA PHE A 59 9.49 8.37 9.60
C PHE A 59 8.41 8.74 8.58
N ILE A 60 8.48 8.15 7.39
CA ILE A 60 7.50 8.35 6.31
C ILE A 60 7.02 7.00 5.81
N THR A 61 5.73 6.89 5.51
CA THR A 61 5.13 5.74 4.85
C THR A 61 4.37 6.19 3.61
N ALA A 62 4.48 5.44 2.52
CA ALA A 62 3.72 5.62 1.29
C ALA A 62 2.96 4.34 0.96
N ASP A 63 1.63 4.44 0.86
CA ASP A 63 0.72 3.31 0.64
C ASP A 63 -0.27 3.61 -0.51
N GLY A 64 0.10 4.51 -1.42
CA GLY A 64 -0.69 4.85 -2.60
C GLY A 64 -0.84 3.67 -3.56
N SER A 65 -1.96 3.65 -4.29
CA SER A 65 -2.15 2.76 -5.43
C SER A 65 -3.19 3.31 -6.40
N ILE A 66 -3.13 2.84 -7.64
CA ILE A 66 -4.17 3.05 -8.65
C ILE A 66 -4.99 1.76 -8.76
N ASN A 67 -6.28 1.87 -9.06
CA ASN A 67 -7.15 0.72 -9.26
C ASN A 67 -6.78 -0.01 -10.57
N THR A 68 -6.13 -1.16 -10.44
CA THR A 68 -5.66 -2.00 -11.56
C THR A 68 -6.39 -3.35 -11.64
N VAL A 69 -7.60 -3.45 -11.06
CA VAL A 69 -8.36 -4.73 -11.00
C VAL A 69 -8.54 -5.38 -12.38
N LYS A 70 -8.64 -4.59 -13.45
CA LYS A 70 -8.83 -5.10 -14.83
C LYS A 70 -7.52 -5.36 -15.59
N CYS A 71 -6.37 -5.01 -15.03
CA CYS A 71 -5.05 -5.02 -15.67
C CYS A 71 -3.95 -5.32 -14.65
N GLN A 72 -4.13 -6.37 -13.87
CA GLN A 72 -3.20 -6.76 -12.79
C GLN A 72 -1.81 -7.14 -13.32
N ASP A 73 -1.75 -7.68 -14.53
CA ASP A 73 -0.52 -8.01 -15.25
C ASP A 73 0.35 -6.78 -15.54
N SER A 74 -0.28 -5.63 -15.74
CA SER A 74 0.40 -4.33 -15.98
C SER A 74 0.44 -3.44 -14.74
N GLN A 75 0.14 -3.98 -13.56
CA GLN A 75 -0.01 -3.18 -12.33
C GLN A 75 1.26 -2.39 -12.00
N GLU A 76 2.44 -3.01 -12.13
CA GLU A 76 3.73 -2.37 -11.83
C GLU A 76 3.90 -1.08 -12.65
N LYS A 77 3.73 -1.19 -13.97
CA LYS A 77 3.85 -0.08 -14.91
C LYS A 77 2.81 1.02 -14.68
N ILE A 78 1.57 0.65 -14.39
CA ILE A 78 0.48 1.62 -14.20
C ILE A 78 0.67 2.41 -12.90
N VAL A 79 1.12 1.77 -11.83
CA VAL A 79 1.30 2.41 -10.52
C VAL A 79 2.65 3.14 -10.42
N PHE A 80 3.64 2.80 -11.25
CA PHE A 80 4.98 3.38 -11.20
C PHE A 80 5.02 4.93 -11.13
N PRO A 81 4.26 5.71 -11.92
CA PRO A 81 4.28 7.17 -11.81
C PRO A 81 3.87 7.68 -10.42
N LEU A 82 2.94 6.98 -9.75
CA LEU A 82 2.54 7.32 -8.39
C LEU A 82 3.68 7.03 -7.41
N ILE A 83 4.29 5.84 -7.51
CA ILE A 83 5.45 5.44 -6.69
C ILE A 83 6.58 6.45 -6.84
N GLU A 84 6.90 6.86 -8.08
CA GLU A 84 7.96 7.84 -8.33
C GLU A 84 7.66 9.19 -7.65
N LYS A 85 6.42 9.67 -7.73
CA LYS A 85 5.99 10.91 -7.07
C LYS A 85 6.00 10.79 -5.54
N GLU A 86 5.56 9.65 -4.99
CA GLU A 86 5.63 9.37 -3.54
C GLU A 86 7.08 9.34 -3.05
N VAL A 87 7.98 8.69 -3.79
CA VAL A 87 9.42 8.67 -3.47
C VAL A 87 9.99 10.09 -3.49
N ALA A 88 9.71 10.88 -4.53
CA ALA A 88 10.23 12.24 -4.65
C ALA A 88 9.82 13.11 -3.45
N ILE A 89 8.53 13.11 -3.10
CA ILE A 89 8.00 13.86 -1.95
C ILE A 89 8.62 13.34 -0.65
N ALA A 90 8.70 12.02 -0.47
CA ALA A 90 9.26 11.42 0.74
C ALA A 90 10.73 11.84 0.95
N LEU A 91 11.57 11.78 -0.07
CA LEU A 91 12.98 12.17 0.03
C LEU A 91 13.17 13.66 0.36
N GLU A 92 12.29 14.53 -0.14
CA GLU A 92 12.31 15.95 0.22
C GLU A 92 11.86 16.19 1.66
N CYS A 93 10.90 15.40 2.15
CA CYS A 93 10.33 15.52 3.49
C CYS A 93 11.10 14.78 4.60
N LEU A 94 12.01 13.87 4.25
CA LEU A 94 12.68 12.99 5.22
C LEU A 94 13.94 13.63 5.82
N ASN A 95 14.13 13.43 7.13
CA ASN A 95 15.35 13.78 7.85
C ASN A 95 16.52 12.84 7.50
N GLU A 96 17.74 13.34 7.65
CA GLU A 96 18.92 12.46 7.68
C GLU A 96 18.78 11.41 8.78
N ASN A 97 19.18 10.18 8.50
CA ASN A 97 18.96 8.99 9.34
C ASN A 97 17.49 8.55 9.49
N GLY A 98 16.56 9.18 8.76
CA GLY A 98 15.15 8.80 8.76
C GLY A 98 14.88 7.45 8.11
N ILE A 99 13.65 6.97 8.30
CA ILE A 99 13.13 5.71 7.77
C ILE A 99 12.00 6.01 6.79
N PHE A 100 12.01 5.34 5.66
CA PHE A 100 10.95 5.41 4.66
C PHE A 100 10.44 4.01 4.32
N ILE A 101 9.14 3.83 4.32
CA ILE A 101 8.50 2.57 3.90
C ILE A 101 7.57 2.88 2.74
N ILE A 102 7.72 2.17 1.63
CA ILE A 102 6.85 2.35 0.45
C ILE A 102 6.26 1.03 -0.01
N LYS A 103 4.96 1.04 -0.28
CA LYS A 103 4.27 -0.06 -0.95
C LYS A 103 4.72 -0.14 -2.41
N MET A 104 5.07 -1.35 -2.84
CA MET A 104 5.40 -1.68 -4.22
C MET A 104 4.72 -3.00 -4.60
N TYR A 105 4.91 -3.41 -5.85
CA TYR A 105 4.36 -4.66 -6.38
C TYR A 105 5.48 -5.59 -6.83
N THR A 106 5.55 -5.88 -8.12
CA THR A 106 6.68 -6.58 -8.73
C THR A 106 7.83 -5.62 -9.02
N PHE A 107 8.98 -6.17 -9.44
CA PHE A 107 10.21 -5.44 -9.74
C PHE A 107 10.75 -5.79 -11.15
N PHE A 108 9.86 -6.08 -12.09
CA PHE A 108 10.20 -6.55 -13.42
C PHE A 108 10.48 -5.40 -14.40
N GLU A 109 9.86 -4.25 -14.20
CA GLU A 109 10.00 -3.09 -15.07
C GLU A 109 11.36 -2.40 -14.84
N GLU A 110 11.96 -1.93 -15.93
CA GLU A 110 13.29 -1.30 -15.88
C GLU A 110 13.25 -0.03 -15.03
N GLU A 111 12.18 0.76 -15.14
CA GLU A 111 11.96 1.99 -14.39
C GLU A 111 11.94 1.72 -12.88
N THR A 112 11.27 0.65 -12.45
CA THR A 112 11.25 0.20 -11.05
C THR A 112 12.66 -0.14 -10.57
N GLN A 113 13.43 -0.89 -11.37
CA GLN A 113 14.79 -1.27 -11.02
C GLN A 113 15.73 -0.05 -10.96
N GLN A 114 15.58 0.92 -11.87
CA GLN A 114 16.35 2.15 -11.85
C GLN A 114 16.02 2.99 -10.60
N LEU A 115 14.74 3.10 -10.23
CA LEU A 115 14.32 3.78 -9.00
C LEU A 115 14.92 3.11 -7.76
N LEU A 116 14.85 1.78 -7.68
CA LEU A 116 15.46 1.03 -6.59
C LEU A 116 16.96 1.29 -6.50
N ARG A 117 17.71 1.24 -7.61
CA ARG A 117 19.15 1.57 -7.61
C ARG A 117 19.45 2.96 -7.05
N LYS A 118 18.61 3.96 -7.34
CA LYS A 118 18.73 5.32 -6.74
C LYS A 118 18.48 5.30 -5.24
N LEU A 119 17.46 4.56 -4.80
CA LEU A 119 17.15 4.39 -3.38
C LEU A 119 18.27 3.67 -2.64
N CYS A 120 18.86 2.62 -3.21
CA CYS A 120 20.00 1.91 -2.61
C CYS A 120 21.16 2.83 -2.29
N LYS A 121 21.40 3.85 -3.12
CA LYS A 121 22.49 4.82 -2.92
C LYS A 121 22.19 5.84 -1.83
N SER A 122 20.92 5.98 -1.49
CA SER A 122 20.39 7.04 -0.63
C SER A 122 20.04 6.54 0.76
N PHE A 123 20.20 5.25 1.06
CA PHE A 123 19.89 4.65 2.36
C PHE A 123 20.95 3.63 2.75
N GLU A 124 21.25 3.51 4.04
CA GLU A 124 22.24 2.53 4.52
C GLU A 124 21.73 1.09 4.38
N LYS A 125 20.46 0.87 4.68
CA LYS A 125 19.84 -0.46 4.64
C LYS A 125 18.51 -0.40 3.94
N ILE A 126 18.20 -1.46 3.23
CA ILE A 126 16.96 -1.59 2.48
C ILE A 126 16.52 -3.06 2.51
N PHE A 127 15.23 -3.28 2.71
CA PHE A 127 14.62 -4.59 2.88
C PHE A 127 13.33 -4.67 2.07
N VAL A 128 12.99 -5.85 1.57
CA VAL A 128 11.68 -6.12 0.97
C VAL A 128 10.91 -7.04 1.90
N VAL A 129 9.70 -6.63 2.28
CA VAL A 129 8.87 -7.32 3.27
C VAL A 129 7.47 -7.50 2.70
N LYS A 130 6.96 -8.74 2.74
CA LYS A 130 5.53 -9.01 2.55
C LYS A 130 4.89 -9.25 3.91
N PRO A 131 4.16 -8.28 4.49
CA PRO A 131 3.58 -8.43 5.83
C PRO A 131 2.46 -9.48 5.81
N CYS A 132 2.26 -10.17 6.94
CA CYS A 132 1.25 -11.24 7.06
C CYS A 132 -0.19 -10.78 6.78
N PHE A 133 -0.47 -9.49 6.92
CA PHE A 133 -1.79 -8.89 6.63
C PHE A 133 -1.97 -8.50 5.16
N SER A 134 -0.90 -8.55 4.34
CA SER A 134 -1.02 -8.47 2.90
C SER A 134 -1.55 -9.79 2.34
N LYS A 135 -2.43 -9.73 1.34
CA LYS A 135 -3.00 -10.95 0.75
C LYS A 135 -1.88 -11.80 0.15
N SER A 136 -1.79 -13.07 0.55
CA SER A 136 -0.76 -13.99 0.04
C SER A 136 -0.78 -14.14 -1.48
N SER A 137 -1.95 -13.97 -2.09
CA SER A 137 -2.17 -14.11 -3.53
C SER A 137 -1.87 -12.86 -4.37
N ASN A 138 -1.54 -11.71 -3.75
CA ASN A 138 -1.22 -10.50 -4.50
C ASN A 138 0.29 -10.23 -4.53
N SER A 139 0.71 -9.37 -5.45
CA SER A 139 2.11 -8.97 -5.61
C SER A 139 2.54 -7.83 -4.69
N GLU A 140 1.68 -7.39 -3.78
CA GLU A 140 2.00 -6.30 -2.86
C GLU A 140 3.12 -6.70 -1.89
N VAL A 141 4.10 -5.82 -1.81
CA VAL A 141 5.25 -5.87 -0.91
C VAL A 141 5.56 -4.47 -0.42
N TYR A 142 6.33 -4.36 0.66
CA TYR A 142 6.80 -3.08 1.19
C TYR A 142 8.33 -3.06 1.15
N VAL A 143 8.86 -1.98 0.60
CA VAL A 143 10.30 -1.69 0.64
C VAL A 143 10.57 -0.80 1.85
N VAL A 144 11.34 -1.32 2.80
CA VAL A 144 11.72 -0.63 4.04
C VAL A 144 13.13 -0.09 3.88
N LEU A 145 13.27 1.24 3.90
CA LEU A 145 14.51 1.98 3.69
C LEU A 145 14.91 2.63 5.01
N GLN A 146 16.10 2.32 5.52
CA GLN A 146 16.58 2.79 6.81
C GLN A 146 17.85 3.62 6.67
N ASN A 147 17.95 4.62 7.54
CA ASN A 147 19.04 5.57 7.64
C ASN A 147 19.25 6.34 6.33
N TYR A 148 18.38 7.32 6.07
CA TYR A 148 18.49 8.19 4.90
C TYR A 148 19.83 8.94 4.87
N LEU A 149 20.57 8.71 3.79
CA LEU A 149 21.85 9.32 3.47
C LEU A 149 21.58 10.42 2.46
N LYS A 150 21.57 11.69 2.92
CA LYS A 150 21.37 12.86 2.05
C LYS A 150 22.40 12.96 0.91
N ARG A 151 23.50 12.21 1.00
CA ARG A 151 24.53 12.09 -0.04
C ARG A 151 24.59 10.64 -0.54
N ILE A 152 24.70 10.50 -1.85
CA ILE A 152 24.90 9.21 -2.52
C ILE A 152 26.14 8.54 -1.95
N ASN A 153 25.97 7.34 -1.38
CA ASN A 153 27.08 6.46 -1.02
C ASN A 153 27.27 5.36 -2.07
N CYS A 154 28.52 4.94 -2.25
CA CYS A 154 28.87 3.76 -3.03
C CYS A 154 28.51 2.51 -2.23
N ILE A 155 27.24 2.09 -2.29
CA ILE A 155 26.83 0.78 -1.82
C ILE A 155 27.10 -0.25 -2.92
N ASN A 156 27.38 -1.49 -2.54
CA ASN A 156 27.47 -2.60 -3.49
C ASN A 156 26.05 -2.87 -4.06
N GLU A 157 25.71 -2.15 -5.13
CA GLU A 157 24.42 -2.22 -5.81
C GLU A 157 24.09 -3.65 -6.23
N GLU A 158 25.07 -4.42 -6.69
CA GLU A 158 24.88 -5.79 -7.16
C GLU A 158 24.40 -6.70 -6.03
N TYR A 159 25.03 -6.64 -4.85
CA TYR A 159 24.61 -7.42 -3.69
C TYR A 159 23.18 -7.11 -3.28
N PHE A 160 22.82 -5.83 -3.32
CA PHE A 160 21.49 -5.41 -2.94
C PHE A 160 20.42 -5.86 -3.95
N ILE A 161 20.68 -5.66 -5.25
CA ILE A 161 19.77 -6.12 -6.31
C ILE A 161 19.61 -7.65 -6.26
N ALA A 162 20.69 -8.39 -6.01
CA ALA A 162 20.62 -9.84 -5.82
C ALA A 162 19.69 -10.23 -4.64
N ASN A 163 19.70 -9.47 -3.55
CA ASN A 163 18.77 -9.69 -2.44
C ASN A 163 17.32 -9.38 -2.82
N ILE A 164 17.05 -8.31 -3.58
CA ILE A 164 15.70 -8.04 -4.10
C ILE A 164 15.21 -9.17 -4.99
N ILE A 165 16.06 -9.66 -5.91
CA ILE A 165 15.71 -10.78 -6.81
C ILE A 165 15.35 -12.00 -5.98
N LYS A 166 16.19 -12.35 -4.99
CA LYS A 166 15.94 -13.49 -4.11
C LYS A 166 14.64 -13.35 -3.30
N CYS A 167 14.33 -12.15 -2.80
CA CYS A 167 13.06 -11.87 -2.15
C CYS A 167 11.88 -12.02 -3.11
N SER A 168 12.04 -11.54 -4.36
CA SER A 168 11.01 -11.64 -5.40
C SER A 168 10.72 -13.09 -5.76
N GLU A 169 11.75 -13.92 -5.92
CA GLU A 169 11.63 -15.36 -6.16
C GLU A 169 10.90 -16.06 -5.01
N LEU A 170 11.25 -15.72 -3.75
CA LEU A 170 10.58 -16.24 -2.57
C LEU A 170 9.09 -15.89 -2.56
N PHE A 171 8.73 -14.61 -2.76
CA PHE A 171 7.33 -14.20 -2.77
C PHE A 171 6.56 -14.80 -3.95
N ALA A 172 7.18 -14.93 -5.12
CA ALA A 172 6.60 -15.63 -6.26
C ALA A 172 6.30 -17.10 -5.92
N SER A 173 7.20 -17.79 -5.21
CA SER A 173 6.96 -19.17 -4.77
C SER A 173 5.74 -19.30 -3.85
N TYR A 174 5.53 -18.36 -2.93
CA TYR A 174 4.34 -18.33 -2.07
C TYR A 174 3.06 -18.09 -2.86
N GLN A 175 3.12 -17.25 -3.90
CA GLN A 175 1.97 -17.04 -4.79
C GLN A 175 1.64 -18.30 -5.58
N ILE A 176 2.66 -18.99 -6.13
CA ILE A 176 2.49 -20.26 -6.84
C ILE A 176 1.83 -21.30 -5.93
N GLU A 177 2.29 -21.43 -4.69
CA GLU A 177 1.72 -22.35 -3.70
C GLU A 177 0.26 -22.01 -3.38
N ALA A 178 -0.06 -20.73 -3.20
CA ALA A 178 -1.44 -20.27 -2.97
C ALA A 178 -2.35 -20.58 -4.17
N ILE A 179 -1.86 -20.37 -5.40
CA ILE A 179 -2.60 -20.71 -6.63
C ILE A 179 -2.82 -22.21 -6.73
N GLN A 180 -1.78 -23.02 -6.48
CA GLN A 180 -1.91 -24.48 -6.52
C GLN A 180 -2.92 -24.97 -5.48
N THR A 181 -2.88 -24.42 -4.26
CA THR A 181 -3.86 -24.74 -3.20
C THR A 181 -5.29 -24.43 -3.65
N ASN A 182 -5.51 -23.30 -4.33
CA ASN A 182 -6.82 -22.94 -4.87
C ASN A 182 -7.28 -23.88 -5.98
N ILE A 183 -6.38 -24.27 -6.89
CA ILE A 183 -6.65 -25.25 -7.96
C ILE A 183 -7.01 -26.61 -7.35
N ASP A 184 -6.27 -27.07 -6.36
CA ASP A 184 -6.52 -28.34 -5.68
C ASP A 184 -7.85 -28.31 -4.93
N ALA A 185 -8.18 -27.19 -4.27
CA ALA A 185 -9.47 -26.99 -3.61
C ALA A 185 -10.64 -27.03 -4.59
N PHE A 186 -10.47 -26.44 -5.77
CA PHE A 186 -11.46 -26.48 -6.85
C PHE A 186 -11.63 -27.90 -7.40
N ASN A 187 -10.53 -28.55 -7.77
CA ASN A 187 -10.54 -29.88 -8.39
C ASN A 187 -11.04 -30.98 -7.46
N ASN A 188 -10.72 -30.91 -6.16
CA ASN A 188 -11.15 -31.91 -5.18
C ASN A 188 -12.61 -31.75 -4.73
N ASN A 189 -13.39 -30.85 -5.34
CA ASN A 189 -14.77 -30.57 -4.91
C ASN A 189 -14.86 -30.30 -3.40
N LEU A 190 -13.81 -29.71 -2.80
CA LEU A 190 -13.77 -29.39 -1.37
C LEU A 190 -14.92 -28.42 -1.02
N LEU A 191 -15.29 -27.54 -1.95
CA LEU A 191 -16.46 -26.67 -1.83
C LEU A 191 -17.81 -27.40 -2.00
N ASP A 192 -17.83 -28.59 -2.62
CA ASP A 192 -19.01 -29.43 -2.79
C ASP A 192 -19.19 -30.46 -1.66
N SER A 193 -18.16 -30.67 -0.84
CA SER A 193 -18.27 -31.41 0.41
C SER A 193 -19.41 -30.85 1.26
N LYS A 194 -20.38 -31.71 1.60
CA LYS A 194 -21.47 -31.37 2.51
C LYS A 194 -20.96 -30.81 3.84
N VAL A 195 -19.80 -31.28 4.30
CA VAL A 195 -19.16 -30.83 5.53
C VAL A 195 -18.67 -29.39 5.39
N ILE A 196 -17.98 -29.06 4.30
CA ILE A 196 -17.48 -27.70 4.06
C ILE A 196 -18.63 -26.72 3.80
N LYS A 197 -19.66 -27.10 3.02
CA LYS A 197 -20.89 -26.29 2.87
C LYS A 197 -21.57 -26.02 4.21
N SER A 198 -21.63 -27.03 5.09
CA SER A 198 -22.18 -26.88 6.44
C SER A 198 -21.36 -25.89 7.27
N ILE A 199 -20.03 -26.00 7.25
CA ILE A 199 -19.13 -25.10 7.96
C ILE A 199 -19.26 -23.67 7.42
N PHE A 200 -19.24 -23.47 6.10
CA PHE A 200 -19.45 -22.14 5.49
C PHE A 200 -20.80 -21.54 5.85
N ASN A 201 -21.87 -22.35 5.91
CA ASN A 201 -23.19 -21.87 6.33
C ASN A 201 -23.23 -21.47 7.80
N THR A 202 -22.54 -22.21 8.68
CA THR A 202 -22.40 -21.85 10.09
C THR A 202 -21.64 -20.54 10.24
N ILE A 203 -20.47 -20.40 9.58
CA ILE A 203 -19.67 -19.17 9.62
C ILE A 203 -20.46 -17.99 9.05
N LYS A 204 -21.17 -18.15 7.92
CA LYS A 204 -22.03 -17.10 7.37
C LYS A 204 -23.12 -16.68 8.35
N LYS A 205 -23.78 -17.64 9.03
CA LYS A 205 -24.78 -17.33 10.06
C LYS A 205 -24.18 -16.59 11.25
N GLU A 206 -23.00 -17.01 11.72
CA GLU A 206 -22.30 -16.32 12.80
C GLU A 206 -21.94 -14.90 12.40
N VAL A 207 -21.34 -14.68 11.23
CA VAL A 207 -20.99 -13.34 10.73
C VAL A 207 -22.22 -12.45 10.56
N ILE A 208 -23.32 -13.01 10.04
CA ILE A 208 -24.60 -12.28 9.93
C ILE A 208 -25.10 -11.91 11.33
N ASN A 209 -25.14 -12.84 12.27
CA ASN A 209 -25.58 -12.57 13.64
C ASN A 209 -24.70 -11.53 14.34
N ASP A 210 -23.38 -11.62 14.16
CA ASP A 210 -22.42 -10.67 14.73
C ASP A 210 -22.61 -9.27 14.13
N TYR A 211 -22.90 -9.19 12.83
CA TYR A 211 -23.28 -7.95 12.15
C TYR A 211 -24.60 -7.39 12.67
N PHE A 212 -25.64 -8.21 12.84
CA PHE A 212 -26.93 -7.80 13.42
C PHE A 212 -26.75 -7.30 14.86
N GLU A 213 -26.03 -8.04 15.71
CA GLU A 213 -25.75 -7.67 17.10
C GLU A 213 -24.97 -6.35 17.18
N LYS A 214 -23.93 -6.16 16.35
CA LYS A 214 -23.07 -4.96 16.39
C LYS A 214 -23.67 -3.72 15.73
N ARG A 215 -24.56 -3.86 14.74
CA ARG A 215 -25.13 -2.71 13.99
C ARG A 215 -26.61 -2.43 14.22
N MET A 216 -27.43 -3.42 14.57
CA MET A 216 -28.87 -3.19 14.80
C MET A 216 -29.18 -2.80 16.25
N LYS A 217 -28.46 -3.35 17.25
CA LYS A 217 -28.63 -2.93 18.66
C LYS A 217 -28.14 -1.49 18.92
N THR A 218 -27.19 -1.01 18.14
CA THR A 218 -26.68 0.37 18.21
C THR A 218 -27.68 1.38 17.65
N ILE A 219 -28.58 0.97 16.75
CA ILE A 219 -29.64 1.82 16.21
C ILE A 219 -30.86 1.84 17.16
N SER A 220 -31.17 0.74 17.84
CA SER A 220 -32.31 0.66 18.77
C SER A 220 -32.08 1.26 20.16
N ASN A 221 -30.84 1.61 20.50
CA ASN A 221 -30.47 2.28 21.76
C ASN A 221 -30.12 3.77 21.54
N ALA A 222 -30.40 4.30 20.35
CA ALA A 222 -30.28 5.71 20.00
C ALA A 222 -31.68 6.32 19.92
N ASP A 223 -32.42 6.25 21.04
CA ASP A 223 -33.56 7.12 21.37
C ASP A 223 -33.20 7.97 22.59
#